data_AF-A0AAF3J9F6-F1
#
_entry.id   AF-A0AAF3J9F6-F1
#
_cell.length_a   1.000
_cell.length_b   1.000
_cell.length_c   1.000
_cell.angle_alpha   90.00
_cell.angle_beta   90.00
_cell.angle_gamma   90.00
#
_symmetry.space_group_name_H-M   'P 1'
#
loop_
_entity.id
_entity.type
_entity.pdbx_description
1 polymer ?
#
loop_
_entity_poly.entity_id
_entity_poly.type
_entity_poly.pdbx_seq_one_letter_code
_entity_poly.pdbx_strand_id
1 'polypeptide(L)'
;MSLLHIVSLFILPAFLNGQTTTAPPPLCAQCTPSQITLLSGSIPVTVVGPVNGTGCFKMNLKCVADELYTPFMQLNGNIGGPPPSGNTVIVQLACMNKQWFYLNSYVITKAQCQQALF
;
A
#
# COMPACT_ATOMS: atom_id res chain seq x y z
N MET A 1 -4.26 69.43 -38.29
CA MET A 1 -5.26 68.33 -38.21
C MET A 1 -4.70 67.32 -37.23
N SER A 2 -5.06 67.48 -35.95
CA SER A 2 -4.45 66.76 -34.82
C SER A 2 -5.39 65.64 -34.37
N LEU A 3 -4.81 64.46 -34.16
CA LEU A 3 -5.44 63.18 -33.87
C LEU A 3 -6.30 63.20 -32.60
N LEU A 4 -7.55 62.77 -32.74
CA LEU A 4 -8.28 62.01 -31.72
C LEU A 4 -7.57 60.65 -31.51
N HIS A 5 -7.71 60.02 -30.34
CA HIS A 5 -8.13 58.62 -30.11
C HIS A 5 -7.70 58.11 -28.70
N ILE A 6 -8.67 58.19 -27.78
CA ILE A 6 -9.15 57.14 -26.86
C ILE A 6 -8.10 56.27 -26.13
N VAL A 7 -7.97 56.54 -24.84
CA VAL A 7 -7.41 55.65 -23.81
C VAL A 7 -8.26 54.38 -23.76
N SER A 8 -7.73 53.26 -24.24
CA SER A 8 -8.39 51.95 -24.15
C SER A 8 -7.82 51.17 -22.97
N LEU A 9 -8.59 51.14 -21.88
CA LEU A 9 -8.31 50.40 -20.66
C LEU A 9 -8.61 48.91 -20.91
N PHE A 10 -7.59 48.14 -21.29
CA PHE A 10 -7.70 46.67 -21.37
C PHE A 10 -7.53 46.08 -19.97
N ILE A 11 -8.64 45.83 -19.28
CA ILE A 11 -8.69 44.94 -18.12
C ILE A 11 -8.67 43.50 -18.67
N LEU A 12 -7.50 42.87 -18.68
CA LEU A 12 -7.40 41.43 -18.87
C LEU A 12 -7.99 40.73 -17.63
N PRO A 13 -8.88 39.74 -17.78
CA PRO A 13 -9.18 38.84 -16.69
C PRO A 13 -7.92 38.03 -16.39
N ALA A 14 -7.39 38.17 -15.18
CA ALA A 14 -6.42 37.24 -14.64
C ALA A 14 -7.07 35.85 -14.57
N PHE A 15 -6.79 35.00 -15.56
CA PHE A 15 -7.04 33.57 -15.44
C PHE A 15 -6.07 33.04 -14.37
N LEU A 16 -6.53 32.98 -13.12
CA LEU A 16 -5.93 32.11 -12.11
C LEU A 16 -6.10 30.66 -12.59
N ASN A 17 -5.16 30.18 -13.39
CA ASN A 17 -4.91 28.75 -13.48
C ASN A 17 -4.42 28.31 -12.11
N GLY A 18 -5.35 27.87 -11.26
CA GLY A 18 -5.07 27.16 -10.03
C GLY A 18 -4.34 25.86 -10.36
N GLN A 19 -3.02 25.96 -10.53
CA GLN A 19 -2.15 24.81 -10.54
C GLN A 19 -2.10 24.30 -9.09
N THR A 20 -2.98 23.35 -8.77
CA THR A 20 -2.86 22.55 -7.57
C THR A 20 -1.54 21.79 -7.67
N THR A 21 -0.47 22.38 -7.12
CA THR A 21 0.77 21.69 -6.84
C THR A 21 0.46 20.67 -5.75
N THR A 22 -0.02 19.50 -6.18
CA THR A 22 -0.25 18.37 -5.29
C THR A 22 1.13 17.95 -4.81
N ALA A 23 1.43 18.15 -3.52
CA ALA A 23 2.69 17.68 -2.94
C ALA A 23 2.91 16.22 -3.32
N PRO A 24 4.14 15.81 -3.69
CA PRO A 24 4.43 14.41 -4.00
C PRO A 24 3.89 13.53 -2.88
N PRO A 25 3.14 12.45 -3.20
CA PRO A 25 2.62 11.57 -2.17
C PRO A 25 3.79 11.12 -1.28
N PRO A 26 3.61 11.10 0.05
CA PRO A 26 4.67 10.70 0.95
C PRO A 26 5.19 9.33 0.52
N LEU A 27 6.50 9.07 0.68
CA LEU A 27 7.15 7.83 0.19
C LEU A 27 6.48 6.55 0.75
N CYS A 28 5.77 6.68 1.86
CA CYS A 28 4.98 5.64 2.51
C CYS A 28 3.59 5.39 1.86
N ALA A 29 3.23 6.13 0.81
CA ALA A 29 2.02 5.96 0.01
C ALA A 29 2.37 5.54 -1.44
N GLN A 30 3.56 4.95 -1.64
CA GLN A 30 4.07 4.58 -2.96
C GLN A 30 4.29 3.07 -3.12
N CYS A 31 4.03 2.26 -2.09
CA CYS A 31 4.12 0.82 -2.21
C CYS A 31 2.94 0.25 -3.00
N THR A 32 3.19 -0.82 -3.77
CA THR A 32 2.18 -1.56 -4.51
C THR A 32 2.14 -3.02 -4.03
N PRO A 33 0.99 -3.70 -4.09
CA PRO A 33 0.91 -5.13 -3.76
C PRO A 33 1.88 -6.01 -4.56
N SER A 34 2.14 -5.64 -5.83
CA SER A 34 3.02 -6.38 -6.74
C SER A 34 4.49 -6.42 -6.31
N GLN A 35 4.90 -5.62 -5.32
CA GLN A 35 6.24 -5.68 -4.74
C GLN A 35 6.46 -6.94 -3.88
N ILE A 36 5.40 -7.66 -3.50
CA ILE A 36 5.50 -8.92 -2.78
C ILE A 36 5.23 -10.08 -3.74
N THR A 37 6.22 -10.95 -3.87
CA THR A 37 6.05 -12.23 -4.56
C THR A 37 5.31 -13.20 -3.64
N LEU A 38 4.12 -13.62 -4.07
CA LEU A 38 3.38 -14.69 -3.39
C LEU A 38 3.91 -16.03 -3.90
N LEU A 39 4.57 -16.79 -3.03
CA LEU A 39 5.05 -18.11 -3.38
C LEU A 39 3.94 -19.15 -3.17
N SER A 40 4.03 -20.24 -3.91
CA SER A 40 3.15 -21.38 -3.71
C SER A 40 3.42 -22.02 -2.35
N GLY A 41 2.38 -22.10 -1.53
CA GLY A 41 2.34 -22.92 -0.32
C GLY A 41 1.21 -23.94 -0.40
N SER A 42 0.85 -24.55 0.74
CA SER A 42 -0.27 -25.49 0.78
C SER A 42 -1.64 -24.79 0.78
N ILE A 43 -1.68 -23.50 1.12
CA ILE A 43 -2.88 -22.63 1.03
C ILE A 43 -2.49 -21.27 0.44
N PRO A 44 -3.42 -20.58 -0.25
CA PRO A 44 -3.11 -19.32 -0.91
C PRO A 44 -2.95 -18.15 0.08
N VAL A 45 -2.09 -17.21 -0.29
CA VAL A 45 -2.01 -15.90 0.36
C VAL A 45 -2.97 -14.94 -0.35
N THR A 46 -3.89 -14.34 0.40
CA THR A 46 -4.79 -13.29 -0.09
C THR A 46 -4.29 -11.93 0.35
N VAL A 47 -4.19 -10.97 -0.58
CA VAL A 47 -3.83 -9.59 -0.26
C VAL A 47 -5.11 -8.75 -0.06
N VAL A 48 -5.19 -8.05 1.06
CA VAL A 48 -6.29 -7.13 1.37
C VAL A 48 -5.73 -5.71 1.54
N GLY A 49 -6.09 -4.81 0.64
CA GLY A 49 -5.53 -3.45 0.55
C GLY A 49 -4.71 -3.24 -0.74
N PRO A 50 -3.89 -2.17 -0.82
CA PRO A 50 -3.52 -1.27 0.27
C PRO A 50 -4.63 -0.27 0.61
N VAL A 51 -4.77 0.04 1.89
CA VAL A 51 -5.64 1.10 2.39
C VAL A 51 -4.79 2.25 2.92
N ASN A 52 -5.19 3.47 2.60
CA ASN A 52 -4.59 4.66 3.19
C ASN A 52 -5.23 4.90 4.56
N GLY A 53 -4.52 4.57 5.63
CA GLY A 53 -5.07 4.73 6.98
C GLY A 53 -5.13 6.20 7.41
N THR A 54 -4.06 6.97 7.16
CA THR A 54 -3.89 8.38 7.59
C THR A 54 -2.61 9.00 7.01
N GLY A 55 -2.28 8.71 5.74
CA GLY A 55 -1.10 9.26 5.04
C GLY A 55 -0.12 8.19 4.53
N CYS A 56 -0.03 7.03 5.17
CA CYS A 56 0.78 5.91 4.71
C CYS A 56 -0.08 4.67 4.43
N PHE A 57 0.27 3.93 3.37
CA PHE A 57 -0.42 2.71 3.00
C PHE A 57 -0.11 1.58 3.98
N LYS A 58 -1.17 0.83 4.30
CA LYS A 58 -1.09 -0.45 5.00
C LYS A 58 -1.79 -1.50 4.16
N MET A 59 -1.35 -2.74 4.24
CA MET A 59 -2.05 -3.87 3.66
C MET A 59 -1.96 -5.10 4.55
N ASN A 60 -2.90 -6.01 4.39
CA ASN A 60 -2.93 -7.28 5.10
C ASN A 60 -2.66 -8.42 4.14
N LEU A 61 -1.78 -9.33 4.54
CA LEU A 61 -1.66 -10.66 3.95
C LEU A 61 -2.46 -11.61 4.81
N LYS A 62 -3.46 -12.27 4.23
CA LYS A 62 -4.37 -13.17 4.93
C LYS A 62 -4.24 -14.58 4.37
N CYS A 63 -4.20 -15.56 5.25
CA CYS A 63 -4.36 -16.96 4.91
C CYS A 63 -5.44 -17.60 5.77
N VAL A 64 -6.20 -18.48 5.14
CA VAL A 64 -7.27 -19.25 5.78
C VAL A 64 -6.97 -20.71 5.50
N ALA A 65 -6.79 -21.48 6.57
CA ALA A 65 -6.65 -22.92 6.50
C ALA A 65 -8.01 -23.60 6.37
N ASP A 66 -7.98 -24.83 5.87
CA ASP A 66 -9.14 -25.72 5.84
C ASP A 66 -9.61 -26.04 7.28
N GLU A 67 -10.82 -26.57 7.38
CA GLU A 67 -11.38 -27.01 8.66
C GLU A 67 -10.45 -28.04 9.33
N LEU A 68 -10.20 -27.88 10.63
CA LEU A 68 -9.26 -28.68 11.46
C LEU A 68 -7.76 -28.43 11.23
N TYR A 69 -7.36 -27.60 10.26
CA TYR A 69 -5.96 -27.23 10.05
C TYR A 69 -5.65 -25.88 10.71
N THR A 70 -4.38 -25.70 11.06
CA THR A 70 -3.87 -24.42 11.56
C THR A 70 -2.95 -23.81 10.51
N PRO A 71 -3.17 -22.55 10.10
CA PRO A 71 -2.31 -21.89 9.12
C PRO A 71 -1.03 -21.34 9.77
N PHE A 72 0.03 -21.27 8.97
CA PHE A 72 1.25 -20.56 9.29
C PHE A 72 1.68 -19.70 8.09
N MET A 73 1.88 -18.40 8.34
CA MET A 73 2.42 -17.47 7.35
C MET A 73 3.93 -17.41 7.49
N GLN A 74 4.64 -17.54 6.38
CA GLN A 74 6.08 -17.32 6.30
C GLN A 74 6.39 -16.18 5.34
N LEU A 75 7.18 -15.22 5.83
CA LEU A 75 7.64 -14.05 5.09
C LEU A 75 9.13 -14.22 4.77
N ASN A 76 9.55 -13.87 3.55
CA ASN A 76 10.92 -14.00 3.06
C ASN A 76 11.59 -15.39 3.22
N GLY A 77 10.83 -16.44 3.51
CA GLY A 77 11.32 -17.81 3.71
C GLY A 77 11.85 -18.13 5.10
N ASN A 78 11.93 -17.14 6.01
CA ASN A 78 12.50 -17.35 7.35
C ASN A 78 11.88 -16.51 8.47
N ILE A 79 10.94 -15.60 8.16
CA ILE A 79 10.27 -14.77 9.15
C ILE A 79 8.87 -15.35 9.37
N GLY A 80 8.55 -15.76 10.59
CA GLY A 80 7.20 -16.18 10.95
C GLY A 80 6.23 -15.00 11.02
N GLY A 81 5.00 -15.22 10.57
CA GLY A 81 3.88 -14.33 10.87
C GLY A 81 3.43 -14.43 12.32
N PRO A 82 2.38 -13.67 12.72
CA PRO A 82 1.82 -13.77 14.05
C PRO A 82 1.14 -15.14 14.25
N PRO A 83 0.84 -15.51 15.51
CA PRO A 83 -0.01 -16.66 15.80
C PRO A 83 -1.36 -16.55 15.07
N PRO A 84 -1.93 -17.67 14.60
CA PRO A 84 -3.23 -17.69 13.98
C PRO A 84 -4.35 -17.45 15.00
N SER A 85 -5.44 -16.84 14.55
CA SER A 85 -6.71 -16.72 15.26
C SER A 85 -7.69 -17.70 14.63
N GLY A 86 -7.87 -18.87 15.26
CA GLY A 86 -8.59 -20.00 14.67
C GLY A 86 -7.88 -20.51 13.42
N ASN A 87 -8.62 -20.69 12.33
CA ASN A 87 -8.07 -21.12 11.04
C ASN A 87 -7.53 -19.96 10.18
N THR A 88 -7.32 -18.78 10.75
CA THR A 88 -6.92 -17.58 9.98
C THR A 88 -5.65 -16.96 10.57
N VAL A 89 -4.69 -16.61 9.71
CA VAL A 89 -3.55 -15.76 10.07
C VAL A 89 -3.57 -14.49 9.21
N ILE A 90 -3.33 -13.35 9.85
CA ILE A 90 -3.29 -12.04 9.20
C ILE A 90 -1.97 -11.35 9.56
N VAL A 91 -1.16 -11.05 8.56
CA VAL A 91 0.03 -10.20 8.67
C VAL A 91 -0.31 -8.81 8.18
N GLN A 92 -0.18 -7.80 9.04
CA GLN A 92 -0.25 -6.41 8.62
C GLN A 92 1.13 -5.91 8.19
N LEU A 93 1.19 -5.30 7.02
CA LEU A 93 2.37 -4.64 6.47
C LEU A 93 2.13 -3.13 6.40
N ALA A 94 3.16 -2.37 6.77
CA ALA A 94 3.19 -0.92 6.65
C ALA A 94 4.13 -0.54 5.51
N CYS A 95 3.69 0.34 4.61
CA CYS A 95 4.58 0.92 3.61
C CYS A 95 5.44 2.00 4.28
N MET A 96 6.76 1.89 4.16
CA MET A 96 7.72 2.90 4.60
C MET A 96 8.83 2.99 3.55
N ASN A 97 9.19 4.21 3.12
CA ASN A 97 10.24 4.42 2.13
C ASN A 97 10.12 3.52 0.88
N LYS A 98 8.90 3.41 0.31
CA LYS A 98 8.58 2.58 -0.88
C LYS A 98 8.76 1.07 -0.69
N GLN A 99 8.87 0.58 0.55
CA GLN A 99 9.00 -0.85 0.87
C GLN A 99 7.94 -1.29 1.89
N TRP A 100 7.53 -2.55 1.82
CA TRP A 100 6.62 -3.13 2.80
C TRP A 100 7.38 -3.63 4.02
N PHE A 101 6.94 -3.26 5.21
CA PHE A 101 7.53 -3.66 6.47
C PHE A 101 6.57 -4.47 7.33
N TYR A 102 7.06 -5.57 7.89
CA TYR A 102 6.42 -6.27 9.00
C TYR A 102 7.06 -5.82 10.32
N LEU A 103 6.22 -5.56 11.33
CA LEU A 103 6.62 -5.07 12.66
C LEU A 103 7.56 -3.85 12.62
N ASN A 104 7.41 -3.01 11.59
CA ASN A 104 8.25 -1.85 11.31
C ASN A 104 9.77 -2.12 11.20
N SER A 105 10.18 -3.39 11.11
CA SER A 105 11.59 -3.78 11.22
C SER A 105 12.07 -4.62 10.04
N TYR A 106 11.17 -5.43 9.46
CA TYR A 106 11.54 -6.37 8.42
C TYR A 106 10.96 -5.96 7.07
N VAL A 107 11.82 -5.68 6.10
CA VAL A 107 11.39 -5.49 4.70
C VAL A 107 10.88 -6.82 4.15
N ILE A 108 9.64 -6.84 3.68
CA ILE A 108 8.99 -8.04 3.14
C ILE A 108 8.91 -7.93 1.62
N THR A 109 9.40 -8.99 0.96
CA THR A 109 9.38 -9.12 -0.51
C THR A 109 8.76 -10.44 -0.97
N LYS A 110 8.63 -11.42 -0.07
CA LYS A 110 8.01 -12.71 -0.36
C LYS A 110 7.08 -13.13 0.77
N ALA A 111 6.00 -13.80 0.43
CA ALA A 111 5.08 -14.39 1.39
C ALA A 111 4.59 -15.75 0.90
N GLN A 112 4.41 -16.69 1.82
CA GLN A 112 3.81 -17.99 1.56
C GLN A 112 3.04 -18.47 2.77
N CYS A 113 2.05 -19.34 2.54
CA CYS A 113 1.29 -19.94 3.63
C CYS A 113 1.28 -21.46 3.57
N GLN A 114 1.47 -22.04 4.74
CA GLN A 114 1.35 -23.46 4.97
C GLN A 114 0.21 -23.73 5.95
N GLN A 115 -0.28 -24.96 5.96
CA GLN A 115 -1.22 -25.45 6.96
C GLN A 115 -0.78 -26.84 7.42
N ALA A 116 -1.08 -27.16 8.67
CA ALA A 116 -0.81 -28.47 9.24
C ALA A 116 -1.91 -28.88 10.21
N LEU A 117 -2.07 -30.20 10.39
CA LEU A 117 -2.82 -30.77 11.50
C LEU A 117 -1.94 -30.66 12.76
N PHE A 118 -2.54 -30.23 13.85
CA PHE A 118 -1.91 -30.17 15.17
C PHE A 118 -2.61 -31.14 16.12
#